data_AF-S8DQ95-F1
#
_entry.id   AF-S8DQ95-F1
#
_cell.length_a   1.000
_cell.length_b   1.000
_cell.length_c   1.000
_cell.angle_alpha   90.00
_cell.angle_beta   90.00
_cell.angle_gamma   90.00
#
_symmetry.space_group_name_H-M   'P 1'
#
loop_
_entity.id
_entity.type
_entity.pdbx_description
1 polymer ?
#
loop_
_entity_poly.entity_id
_entity_poly.type
_entity_poly.pdbx_seq_one_letter_code
_entity_poly.pdbx_strand_id
1 'polypeptide(L)'
;MADEVVFTWTSGGKPKTQTLLGKDKHSSREAVGLWKVGSRGWKVYATTSQLSKIDADYTRAEVDAGLPVGSPTPAFQQGSVKQGTKPTTEGFVLIAQWMDGTNFQKTTASFKSALTKEKVSKDQDSTDHKRITGGCDAAKKVGLQDCQGFVKPGIGEPVRFIDVHTSWNPQTKRYGTSSLAEGLVETIAAWK
;
A
#
# COMPACT_ATOMS: atom_id res chain seq x y z
N MET A 1 24.61 -7.40 -6.15
CA MET A 1 23.50 -7.85 -5.27
C MET A 1 23.13 -6.70 -4.37
N ALA A 2 21.85 -6.53 -4.00
CA ALA A 2 21.49 -5.46 -3.08
C ALA A 2 22.01 -5.75 -1.66
N ASP A 3 22.24 -4.69 -0.89
CA ASP A 3 22.70 -4.81 0.50
C ASP A 3 21.64 -5.49 1.38
N GLU A 4 22.10 -6.29 2.34
CA GLU A 4 21.28 -6.76 3.44
C GLU A 4 20.82 -5.58 4.31
N VAL A 5 19.60 -5.67 4.83
CA VAL A 5 19.05 -4.70 5.77
C VAL A 5 18.72 -5.37 7.09
N VAL A 6 19.20 -4.81 8.19
CA VAL A 6 18.85 -5.26 9.54
C VAL A 6 17.99 -4.19 10.18
N PHE A 7 16.77 -4.56 10.56
CA PHE A 7 15.85 -3.70 11.30
C PHE A 7 15.77 -4.14 12.76
N THR A 8 15.97 -3.22 13.70
CA THR A 8 15.90 -3.51 15.14
C THR A 8 14.87 -2.62 15.82
N TRP A 9 13.99 -3.18 16.65
CA TRP A 9 12.96 -2.45 17.39
C TRP A 9 12.77 -3.01 18.79
N THR A 10 12.07 -2.28 19.65
CA THR A 10 11.75 -2.74 21.01
C THR A 10 10.33 -3.30 21.04
N SER A 11 10.15 -4.49 21.61
CA SER A 11 8.84 -5.11 21.83
C SER A 11 8.84 -5.82 23.19
N GLY A 12 7.86 -5.51 24.04
CA GLY A 12 7.79 -6.05 25.41
C GLY A 12 9.03 -5.73 26.25
N GLY A 13 9.63 -4.55 26.05
CA GLY A 13 10.85 -4.12 26.73
C GLY A 13 12.14 -4.80 26.27
N LYS A 14 12.10 -5.65 25.23
CA LYS A 14 13.27 -6.36 24.71
C LYS A 14 13.58 -5.95 23.26
N PRO A 15 14.86 -5.85 22.88
CA PRO A 15 15.23 -5.65 21.49
C PRO A 15 14.85 -6.87 20.66
N LYS A 16 14.31 -6.61 19.49
CA LYS A 16 13.96 -7.57 18.44
C LYS A 16 14.66 -7.14 17.17
N THR A 17 15.08 -8.11 16.37
CA THR A 17 15.80 -7.85 15.12
C THR A 17 15.21 -8.71 14.02
N GLN A 18 15.09 -8.12 12.84
CA GLN A 18 14.69 -8.77 11.61
C GLN A 18 15.76 -8.49 10.55
N THR A 19 16.41 -9.56 10.08
CA THR A 19 17.32 -9.49 8.95
C THR A 19 16.53 -9.67 7.65
N LEU A 20 16.76 -8.78 6.69
CA LEU A 20 16.10 -8.70 5.40
C LEU A 20 17.15 -8.84 4.31
N LEU A 21 17.17 -10.02 3.68
CA LEU A 21 18.22 -10.37 2.74
C LEU A 21 18.11 -9.52 1.46
N GLY A 22 19.25 -9.02 0.97
CA GLY A 22 19.28 -8.20 -0.23
C GLY A 22 18.84 -8.95 -1.50
N LYS A 23 19.02 -10.27 -1.54
CA LYS A 23 18.52 -11.11 -2.65
C LYS A 23 16.99 -11.17 -2.76
N ASP A 24 16.28 -10.93 -1.66
CA ASP A 24 14.82 -10.99 -1.58
C ASP A 24 14.19 -9.58 -1.63
N LYS A 25 15.00 -8.56 -1.89
CA LYS A 25 14.57 -7.16 -1.94
C LYS A 25 13.77 -6.88 -3.20
N HIS A 26 12.56 -6.36 -2.99
CA HIS A 26 11.80 -5.67 -4.03
C HIS A 26 12.14 -4.19 -4.03
N SER A 27 12.32 -3.63 -5.23
CA SER A 27 12.66 -2.22 -5.42
C SER A 27 11.55 -1.30 -4.94
N SER A 28 11.92 -0.20 -4.28
CA SER A 28 11.04 0.91 -3.93
C SER A 28 11.80 2.22 -4.16
N ARG A 29 11.11 3.27 -4.63
CA ARG A 29 11.74 4.56 -4.93
C ARG A 29 11.97 5.41 -3.68
N GLU A 30 11.08 5.32 -2.71
CA GLU A 30 11.05 6.20 -1.52
C GLU A 30 11.52 5.48 -0.25
N ALA A 31 11.60 4.16 -0.30
CA ALA A 31 12.01 3.30 0.80
C ALA A 31 13.33 2.60 0.48
N VAL A 32 14.00 2.11 1.52
CA VAL A 32 15.18 1.25 1.38
C VAL A 32 14.85 0.01 0.55
N GLY A 33 13.63 -0.50 0.69
CA GLY A 33 13.09 -1.60 -0.12
C GLY A 33 11.80 -2.14 0.47
N LEU A 34 11.29 -3.17 -0.19
CA LEU A 34 10.14 -3.96 0.25
C LEU A 34 10.56 -5.43 0.34
N TRP A 35 10.13 -6.10 1.41
CA TRP A 35 10.38 -7.54 1.61
C TRP A 35 9.09 -8.26 1.99
N LYS A 36 8.98 -9.53 1.62
CA LYS A 36 7.99 -10.45 2.16
C LYS A 36 8.55 -11.11 3.42
N VAL A 37 7.92 -10.88 4.57
CA VAL A 37 8.27 -11.48 5.86
C VAL A 37 7.06 -12.27 6.36
N GLY A 38 7.12 -13.60 6.21
CA GLY A 38 5.95 -14.46 6.41
C GLY A 38 4.81 -14.09 5.45
N SER A 39 3.63 -13.78 5.99
CA SER A 39 2.46 -13.32 5.23
C SER A 39 2.34 -11.79 5.11
N ARG A 40 3.34 -11.03 5.59
CA ARG A 40 3.32 -9.56 5.62
C ARG A 40 4.38 -8.99 4.66
N GLY A 41 4.07 -7.82 4.11
CA GLY A 41 5.03 -6.98 3.40
C GLY A 41 5.62 -5.94 4.33
N TRP A 42 6.93 -5.79 4.30
CA TRP A 42 7.71 -4.85 5.10
C TRP A 42 8.35 -3.83 4.16
N LYS A 43 7.80 -2.61 4.11
CA LYS A 43 8.42 -1.47 3.41
C LYS A 43 9.25 -0.70 4.43
N VAL A 44 10.57 -0.69 4.25
CA VAL A 44 11.54 -0.17 5.24
C VAL A 44 12.03 1.21 4.86
N TYR A 45 11.94 2.15 5.78
CA TYR A 45 12.39 3.53 5.61
C TYR A 45 13.57 3.80 6.54
N ALA A 46 14.64 4.40 6.01
CA ALA A 46 15.85 4.71 6.76
C ALA A 46 15.80 6.05 7.51
N THR A 47 14.64 6.71 7.50
CA THR A 47 14.36 7.96 8.23
C THR A 47 12.93 7.92 8.78
N THR A 48 12.66 8.68 9.82
CA THR A 48 11.31 8.84 10.42
C THR A 48 10.55 10.06 9.90
N SER A 49 11.17 10.88 9.02
CA SER A 49 10.65 12.17 8.57
C SER A 49 9.26 12.10 7.92
N GLN A 50 8.92 11.00 7.26
CA GLN A 50 7.62 10.81 6.60
C GLN A 50 6.62 10.01 7.42
N LEU A 51 7.03 9.44 8.56
CA LEU A 51 6.22 8.50 9.32
C LEU A 51 4.87 9.10 9.73
N SER A 52 4.89 10.25 10.40
CA SER A 52 3.66 10.90 10.88
C SER A 52 2.68 11.21 9.74
N LYS A 53 3.20 11.61 8.58
CA LYS A 53 2.37 11.88 7.40
C LYS A 53 1.74 10.60 6.86
N ILE A 54 2.54 9.55 6.64
CA ILE A 54 2.09 8.28 6.06
C ILE A 54 1.09 7.61 7.00
N ASP A 55 1.38 7.55 8.29
CA ASP A 55 0.49 6.98 9.31
C ASP A 55 -0.88 7.68 9.32
N ALA A 56 -0.87 9.01 9.26
CA ALA A 56 -2.09 9.80 9.21
C ALA A 56 -2.88 9.59 7.90
N ASP A 57 -2.20 9.40 6.76
CA ASP A 57 -2.85 9.09 5.49
C ASP A 57 -3.51 7.70 5.50
N TYR A 58 -2.84 6.68 6.04
CA TYR A 58 -3.42 5.34 6.18
C TYR A 58 -4.61 5.35 7.13
N THR A 59 -4.47 5.98 8.29
CA THR A 59 -5.54 6.11 9.29
C THR A 59 -6.77 6.77 8.68
N ARG A 60 -6.59 7.91 8.00
CA ARG A 60 -7.67 8.63 7.32
C ARG A 60 -8.31 7.81 6.22
N ALA A 61 -7.52 7.16 5.36
CA ALA A 61 -8.05 6.41 4.23
C ALA A 61 -8.90 5.21 4.66
N GLU A 62 -8.49 4.52 5.72
CA GLU A 62 -9.25 3.42 6.30
C GLU A 62 -10.49 3.94 7.04
N VAL A 63 -10.33 4.89 7.97
CA VAL A 63 -11.42 5.38 8.85
C VAL A 63 -12.47 6.18 8.08
N ASP A 64 -12.06 7.08 7.20
CA ASP A 64 -12.99 8.03 6.57
C ASP A 64 -13.69 7.44 5.34
N ALA A 65 -13.12 6.41 4.71
CA ALA A 65 -13.60 5.92 3.41
C ALA A 65 -13.63 4.41 3.25
N GLY A 66 -13.08 3.63 4.19
CA GLY A 66 -12.96 2.19 4.02
C GLY A 66 -12.07 1.81 2.83
N LEU A 67 -11.05 2.62 2.53
CA LEU A 67 -10.10 2.30 1.45
C LEU A 67 -9.47 0.93 1.76
N PRO A 68 -9.50 -0.04 0.82
CA PRO A 68 -8.87 -1.34 1.03
C PRO A 68 -7.35 -1.19 1.10
N VAL A 69 -6.81 -1.02 2.32
CA VAL A 69 -5.38 -0.88 2.63
C VAL A 69 -4.77 -2.16 3.22
N GLY A 70 -5.61 -3.16 3.51
CA GLY A 70 -5.23 -4.49 3.92
C GLY A 70 -5.69 -4.89 5.31
N SER A 71 -5.96 -6.20 5.47
CA SER A 71 -6.34 -6.81 6.74
C SER A 71 -5.32 -7.86 7.20
N PRO A 72 -4.81 -7.80 8.46
CA PRO A 72 -5.03 -6.73 9.42
C PRO A 72 -4.42 -5.41 8.94
N THR A 73 -4.98 -4.32 9.44
CA THR A 73 -4.59 -2.92 9.17
C THR A 73 -3.06 -2.77 9.14
N PRO A 74 -2.52 -1.97 8.20
CA PRO A 74 -1.10 -1.70 8.16
C PRO A 74 -0.60 -1.13 9.50
N ALA A 75 0.51 -1.66 10.00
CA ALA A 75 1.13 -1.23 11.25
C ALA A 75 2.44 -0.50 10.97
N PHE A 76 2.75 0.50 11.78
CA PHE A 76 4.00 1.25 11.70
C PHE A 76 4.88 0.92 12.90
N GLN A 77 6.07 0.40 12.64
CA GLN A 77 7.04 0.06 13.67
C GLN A 77 8.27 0.95 13.52
N GLN A 78 8.51 1.84 14.49
CA GLN A 78 9.77 2.58 14.58
C GLN A 78 10.89 1.67 15.11
N GLY A 79 12.12 1.97 14.68
CA GLY A 79 13.31 1.24 15.09
C GLY A 79 14.56 1.80 14.44
N SER A 80 15.63 1.01 14.44
CA SER A 80 16.88 1.35 13.77
C SER A 80 17.10 0.48 12.53
N VAL A 81 17.69 1.09 11.50
CA VAL A 81 17.93 0.48 10.18
C VAL A 81 19.43 0.46 9.92
N LYS A 82 20.00 -0.72 9.68
CA LYS A 82 21.38 -0.91 9.21
C LYS A 82 21.36 -1.47 7.78
N GLN A 83 22.02 -0.80 6.84
CA GLN A 83 22.07 -1.21 5.43
C GLN A 83 23.50 -1.61 5.07
N GLY A 84 23.78 -2.91 4.98
CA GLY A 84 25.14 -3.43 4.74
C GLY A 84 26.14 -2.80 5.71
N THR A 85 27.14 -2.11 5.17
CA THR A 85 28.20 -1.45 5.95
C THR A 85 27.85 -0.02 6.39
N LYS A 86 26.78 0.59 5.86
CA LYS A 86 26.41 1.99 6.14
C LYS A 86 26.10 2.22 7.64
N PRO A 87 26.27 3.44 8.18
CA PRO A 87 25.87 3.75 9.56
C PRO A 87 24.42 3.36 9.84
N THR A 88 24.15 2.96 11.09
CA THR A 88 22.78 2.71 11.55
C THR A 88 22.03 4.04 11.63
N THR A 89 20.79 4.08 11.15
CA THR A 89 19.92 5.26 11.23
C THR A 89 18.63 4.94 11.98
N GLU A 90 17.96 5.98 12.50
CA GLU A 90 16.58 5.85 12.95
C GLU A 90 15.65 5.76 11.75
N GLY A 91 14.69 4.85 11.80
CA GLY A 91 13.78 4.60 10.71
C GLY A 91 12.50 3.93 11.18
N PHE A 92 11.71 3.45 10.22
CA PHE A 92 10.50 2.71 10.52
C PHE A 92 10.18 1.68 9.44
N VAL A 93 9.30 0.75 9.77
CA VAL A 93 8.74 -0.23 8.83
C VAL A 93 7.24 -0.04 8.76
N LEU A 94 6.73 0.10 7.54
CA LEU A 94 5.33 -0.12 7.23
C LEU A 94 5.11 -1.62 7.01
N ILE A 95 4.34 -2.23 7.90
CA ILE A 95 4.02 -3.66 7.91
C ILE A 95 2.58 -3.82 7.46
N ALA A 96 2.38 -4.20 6.19
CA ALA A 96 1.06 -4.44 5.60
C ALA A 96 0.88 -5.92 5.24
N GLN A 97 -0.34 -6.36 4.92
CA GLN A 97 -0.53 -7.73 4.41
C GLN A 97 0.15 -7.85 3.04
N TRP A 98 0.96 -8.90 2.86
CA TRP A 98 1.54 -9.18 1.54
C TRP A 98 0.41 -9.56 0.59
N MET A 99 0.34 -8.89 -0.56
CA MET A 99 -0.64 -9.22 -1.58
C MET A 99 0.07 -9.83 -2.78
N ASP A 100 -0.36 -11.04 -3.15
CA ASP A 100 -0.06 -11.62 -4.44
C ASP A 100 -1.16 -11.18 -5.43
N GLY A 101 -0.88 -11.17 -6.74
CA GLY A 101 -1.82 -10.72 -7.77
C GLY A 101 -1.14 -9.81 -8.78
N THR A 102 -1.91 -9.20 -9.68
CA THR A 102 -1.36 -8.31 -10.69
C THR A 102 -1.31 -6.90 -10.15
N ASN A 103 -0.08 -6.39 -10.04
CA ASN A 103 0.18 -5.02 -9.70
C ASN A 103 -0.34 -4.06 -10.79
N PHE A 104 -0.97 -2.98 -10.37
CA PHE A 104 -1.23 -1.83 -11.23
C PHE A 104 -0.51 -0.58 -10.70
N GLN A 105 -0.07 0.24 -11.64
CA GLN A 105 0.63 1.51 -11.42
C GLN A 105 -0.32 2.68 -11.67
N LYS A 106 0.17 3.91 -11.50
CA LYS A 106 -0.54 5.21 -11.51
C LYS A 106 -1.20 5.59 -12.86
N THR A 107 -1.84 4.65 -13.55
CA THR A 107 -2.57 4.84 -14.81
C THR A 107 -3.79 3.91 -14.89
N THR A 108 -4.88 4.40 -15.50
CA THR A 108 -6.09 3.59 -15.75
C THR A 108 -5.82 2.40 -16.67
N ALA A 109 -4.91 2.56 -17.64
CA ALA A 109 -4.46 1.48 -18.52
C ALA A 109 -3.78 0.33 -17.75
N SER A 110 -2.95 0.66 -16.74
CA SER A 110 -2.34 -0.35 -15.89
C SER A 110 -3.38 -1.07 -15.03
N PHE A 111 -4.38 -0.35 -14.53
CA PHE A 111 -5.48 -0.95 -13.77
C PHE A 111 -6.33 -1.89 -14.63
N LYS A 112 -6.76 -1.44 -15.82
CA LYS A 112 -7.47 -2.30 -16.80
C LYS A 112 -6.67 -3.55 -17.17
N SER A 113 -5.35 -3.41 -17.34
CA SER A 113 -4.47 -4.55 -17.60
C SER A 113 -4.45 -5.54 -16.43
N ALA A 114 -4.47 -5.05 -15.19
CA ALA A 114 -4.56 -5.90 -14.01
C ALA A 114 -5.90 -6.64 -13.93
N LEU A 115 -7.03 -5.96 -14.14
CA LEU A 115 -8.36 -6.60 -14.22
C LEU A 115 -8.39 -7.71 -15.26
N THR A 116 -7.82 -7.45 -16.44
CA THR A 116 -7.76 -8.41 -17.55
C THR A 116 -6.90 -9.63 -17.20
N LYS A 117 -5.70 -9.40 -16.68
CA LYS A 117 -4.75 -10.48 -16.36
C LYS A 117 -5.27 -11.40 -15.26
N GLU A 118 -5.90 -10.81 -14.24
CA GLU A 118 -6.51 -11.55 -13.14
C GLU A 118 -7.87 -12.15 -13.51
N LYS A 119 -8.36 -11.91 -14.73
CA LYS A 119 -9.65 -12.42 -15.23
C LYS A 119 -10.81 -12.02 -14.31
N VAL A 120 -10.81 -10.79 -13.83
CA VAL A 120 -11.90 -10.24 -13.02
C VAL A 120 -13.21 -10.37 -13.79
N SER A 121 -14.24 -10.89 -13.13
CA SER A 121 -15.55 -11.06 -13.76
C SER A 121 -16.10 -9.73 -14.30
N LYS A 122 -16.65 -9.78 -15.50
CA LYS A 122 -17.39 -8.68 -16.14
C LYS A 122 -18.83 -8.58 -15.67
N ASP A 123 -19.30 -9.59 -14.92
CA ASP A 123 -20.57 -9.55 -14.23
C ASP A 123 -20.51 -8.54 -13.08
N GLN A 124 -21.25 -7.45 -13.23
CA GLN A 124 -21.34 -6.36 -12.25
C GLN A 124 -21.99 -6.82 -10.93
N ASP A 125 -22.72 -7.94 -10.96
CA ASP A 125 -23.33 -8.49 -9.77
C ASP A 125 -22.42 -9.40 -8.97
N SER A 126 -21.30 -9.84 -9.55
CA SER A 126 -20.31 -10.66 -8.87
C SER A 126 -19.71 -9.96 -7.65
N THR A 127 -19.42 -10.75 -6.60
CA THR A 127 -18.87 -10.21 -5.35
C THR A 127 -17.55 -9.46 -5.57
N ASP A 128 -16.68 -9.98 -6.42
CA ASP A 128 -15.39 -9.34 -6.71
C ASP A 128 -15.59 -8.00 -7.42
N HIS A 129 -16.47 -7.93 -8.43
CA HIS A 129 -16.75 -6.68 -9.13
C HIS A 129 -17.28 -5.61 -8.16
N LYS A 130 -18.29 -5.95 -7.34
CA LYS A 130 -18.85 -5.02 -6.34
C LYS A 130 -17.80 -4.51 -5.35
N ARG A 131 -16.90 -5.38 -4.89
CA ARG A 131 -15.83 -5.00 -3.96
C ARG A 131 -14.75 -4.16 -4.62
N ILE A 132 -14.38 -4.46 -5.87
CA ILE A 132 -13.43 -3.63 -6.62
C ILE A 132 -14.03 -2.24 -6.84
N THR A 133 -15.30 -2.15 -7.24
CA THR A 133 -16.02 -0.89 -7.37
C THR A 133 -16.01 -0.10 -6.06
N GLY A 134 -16.36 -0.74 -4.93
CA GLY A 134 -16.30 -0.09 -3.62
C GLY A 134 -14.89 0.43 -3.27
N GLY A 135 -13.84 -0.31 -3.62
CA GLY A 135 -12.46 0.16 -3.47
C GLY A 135 -12.12 1.38 -4.33
N CYS A 136 -12.56 1.39 -5.60
CA CYS A 136 -12.38 2.55 -6.48
C CYS A 136 -13.16 3.78 -5.98
N ASP A 137 -14.38 3.59 -5.49
CA ASP A 137 -15.20 4.67 -4.92
C ASP A 137 -14.55 5.23 -3.64
N ALA A 138 -14.00 4.37 -2.78
CA ALA A 138 -13.23 4.81 -1.61
C ALA A 138 -11.99 5.61 -2.01
N ALA A 139 -11.25 5.17 -3.04
CA ALA A 139 -10.10 5.91 -3.57
C ALA A 139 -10.50 7.29 -4.09
N LYS A 140 -11.64 7.39 -4.79
CA LYS A 140 -12.21 8.67 -5.24
C LYS A 140 -12.60 9.56 -4.07
N LYS A 141 -13.25 9.00 -3.03
CA LYS A 141 -13.70 9.74 -1.84
C LYS A 141 -12.56 10.44 -1.10
N VAL A 142 -11.39 9.79 -1.01
CA VAL A 142 -10.20 10.37 -0.34
C VAL A 142 -9.28 11.12 -1.29
N GLY A 143 -9.69 11.29 -2.55
CA GLY A 143 -8.88 11.85 -3.62
C GLY A 143 -7.49 11.24 -3.70
N LEU A 144 -7.41 9.91 -3.73
CA LEU A 144 -6.14 9.16 -3.72
C LEU A 144 -5.25 9.63 -4.89
N GLN A 145 -4.12 10.25 -4.57
CA GLN A 145 -3.23 10.87 -5.55
C GLN A 145 -2.40 9.82 -6.29
N ASP A 146 -1.96 8.80 -5.55
CA ASP A 146 -1.15 7.71 -6.07
C ASP A 146 -1.97 6.43 -6.19
N CYS A 147 -2.77 6.37 -7.26
CA CYS A 147 -3.57 5.19 -7.58
C CYS A 147 -2.70 4.02 -8.05
N GLN A 148 -2.11 3.30 -7.11
CA GLN A 148 -1.30 2.10 -7.35
C GLN A 148 -1.69 1.00 -6.37
N GLY A 149 -1.50 -0.25 -6.76
CA GLY A 149 -2.03 -1.34 -5.97
C GLY A 149 -1.93 -2.70 -6.64
N PHE A 150 -2.82 -3.60 -6.23
CA PHE A 150 -2.91 -4.95 -6.74
C PHE A 150 -4.37 -5.33 -6.94
N VAL A 151 -4.60 -6.21 -7.92
CA VAL A 151 -5.87 -6.89 -8.14
C VAL A 151 -5.64 -8.38 -7.94
N LYS A 152 -6.56 -9.05 -7.24
CA LYS A 152 -6.63 -10.51 -7.10
C LYS A 152 -8.07 -10.92 -6.75
N PRO A 153 -8.83 -11.58 -7.64
CA PRO A 153 -10.18 -12.05 -7.35
C PRO A 153 -10.18 -13.21 -6.35
N GLY A 154 -11.36 -13.51 -5.79
CA GLY A 154 -11.57 -14.66 -4.90
C GLY A 154 -11.07 -14.49 -3.47
N ILE A 155 -10.74 -13.27 -3.04
CA ILE A 155 -10.31 -12.94 -1.68
C ILE A 155 -11.21 -11.86 -1.06
N GLY A 156 -11.05 -11.62 0.25
CA GLY A 156 -11.85 -10.63 0.99
C GLY A 156 -11.79 -9.22 0.40
N GLU A 157 -10.61 -8.80 -0.04
CA GLU A 157 -10.33 -7.49 -0.66
C GLU A 157 -9.67 -7.71 -2.02
N PRO A 158 -10.45 -7.82 -3.11
CA PRO A 158 -9.92 -8.15 -4.43
C PRO A 158 -9.17 -7.01 -5.13
N VAL A 159 -9.30 -5.79 -4.60
CA VAL A 159 -8.42 -4.65 -4.92
C VAL A 159 -7.78 -4.15 -3.63
N ARG A 160 -6.52 -3.76 -3.70
CA ARG A 160 -5.83 -3.08 -2.60
C ARG A 160 -4.97 -1.96 -3.12
N PHE A 161 -5.02 -0.84 -2.43
CA PHE A 161 -4.15 0.29 -2.69
C PHE A 161 -2.91 0.22 -1.81
N ILE A 162 -1.79 0.65 -2.38
CA ILE A 162 -0.52 0.82 -1.66
C ILE A 162 -0.06 2.25 -1.84
N ASP A 163 0.87 2.69 -1.00
CA ASP A 163 1.46 4.03 -1.11
C ASP A 163 0.39 5.12 -1.02
N VAL A 164 -0.42 5.02 0.03
CA VAL A 164 -1.64 5.81 0.22
C VAL A 164 -1.28 7.27 0.47
N HIS A 165 -1.48 8.11 -0.54
CA HIS A 165 -1.33 9.56 -0.48
C HIS A 165 -2.70 10.20 -0.76
N THR A 166 -3.32 10.78 0.27
CA THR A 166 -4.66 11.37 0.16
C THR A 166 -4.60 12.84 -0.23
N SER A 167 -5.69 13.36 -0.79
CA SER A 167 -5.85 14.79 -1.10
C SER A 167 -6.27 15.63 0.12
N TRP A 168 -6.08 15.12 1.34
CA TRP A 168 -6.55 15.77 2.56
C TRP A 168 -5.92 17.15 2.73
N ASN A 169 -6.77 18.17 2.87
CA ASN A 169 -6.36 19.52 3.21
C ASN A 169 -6.58 19.79 4.71
N PRO A 170 -5.50 19.99 5.50
CA PRO A 170 -5.64 20.20 6.94
C PRO A 170 -6.29 21.54 7.31
N GLN A 171 -6.25 22.56 6.44
CA GLN A 171 -6.86 23.87 6.68
C GLN A 171 -8.38 23.81 6.49
N THR A 172 -8.84 23.16 5.40
CA THR A 172 -10.28 23.07 5.09
C THR A 172 -10.96 21.84 5.69
N LYS A 173 -10.17 20.89 6.22
CA LYS A 173 -10.62 19.60 6.73
C LYS A 173 -11.46 18.82 5.71
N ARG A 174 -11.04 18.84 4.45
CA ARG A 174 -11.72 18.18 3.32
C ARG A 174 -10.72 17.53 2.39
N TYR A 175 -11.17 16.48 1.70
CA TYR A 175 -10.46 15.89 0.57
C TYR A 175 -10.65 16.73 -0.68
N GLY A 176 -9.58 16.95 -1.44
CA GLY A 176 -9.65 17.41 -2.83
C GLY A 176 -9.96 16.27 -3.80
N THR A 177 -10.01 16.57 -5.10
CA THR A 177 -10.25 15.58 -6.16
C THR A 177 -8.95 14.91 -6.63
N SER A 178 -9.10 13.76 -7.31
CA SER A 178 -8.01 13.07 -8.00
C SER A 178 -8.55 12.49 -9.31
N SER A 179 -8.07 13.00 -10.44
CA SER A 179 -8.44 12.51 -11.77
C SER A 179 -8.04 11.05 -12.00
N LEU A 180 -6.96 10.60 -11.35
CA LEU A 180 -6.57 9.19 -11.37
C LEU A 180 -7.61 8.32 -10.66
N ALA A 181 -8.07 8.75 -9.48
CA ALA A 181 -9.07 8.00 -8.72
C ALA A 181 -10.44 7.99 -9.42
N GLU A 182 -10.83 9.10 -10.03
CA GLU A 182 -12.00 9.18 -10.92
C GLU A 182 -11.87 8.23 -12.10
N GLY A 183 -10.71 8.19 -12.75
CA GLY A 183 -10.44 7.27 -13.86
C GLY A 183 -10.51 5.79 -13.47
N LEU A 184 -10.20 5.42 -12.21
CA LEU A 184 -10.39 4.05 -11.74
C LEU A 184 -11.88 3.68 -11.67
N VAL A 185 -12.71 4.58 -11.15
CA VAL A 185 -14.18 4.40 -11.08
C VAL A 185 -14.76 4.27 -12.47
N GLU A 186 -14.36 5.13 -13.42
CA GLU A 186 -14.79 5.04 -14.81
C GLU A 186 -14.35 3.72 -15.46
N THR A 187 -13.12 3.27 -15.17
CA THR A 187 -12.58 2.02 -15.73
C THR A 187 -13.34 0.79 -15.25
N ILE A 188 -13.65 0.70 -13.94
CA ILE A 188 -14.42 -0.44 -13.41
C ILE A 188 -15.90 -0.36 -13.83
N ALA A 189 -16.49 0.82 -13.89
CA ALA A 189 -17.87 1.00 -14.38
C ALA A 189 -18.02 0.57 -15.86
N ALA A 190 -16.98 0.77 -16.68
CA ALA A 190 -16.94 0.33 -18.08
C ALA A 190 -16.54 -1.16 -18.24
N TRP A 191 -16.21 -1.87 -17.16
CA TRP A 191 -15.78 -3.27 -17.20
C TRP A 191 -16.97 -4.23 -17.35
N LYS A 192 -17.36 -4.46 -18.60
CA LYS A 192 -18.44 -5.37 -19.02
C LYS A 192 -18.03 -6.22 -20.22
#